data_AF-A0A8X7US05-F1
#
_entry.id   AF-A0A8X7US05-F1
#
_cell.length_a   1.000
_cell.length_b   1.000
_cell.length_c   1.000
_cell.angle_alpha   90.00
_cell.angle_beta   90.00
_cell.angle_gamma   90.00
#
_symmetry.space_group_name_H-M   'P 1'
#
loop_
_entity.id
_entity.type
_entity.pdbx_description
1 polymer ?
#
loop_
_entity_poly.entity_id
_entity_poly.type
_entity_poly.pdbx_seq_one_letter_code
_entity_poly.pdbx_strand_id
1 'polypeptide(L)'
;MEEFTNLRLVQRHLLSSLILLLRHVLRENAFSYDKGVLAEILEPVMGKGLIPADLDTWKLRRRAITPAFHALYLEAMVKVFSNCSEKMILKLKLKNL
;
A
#
# COMPACT_ATOMS: atom_id res chain seq x y z
N MET A 1 15.45 -15.29 34.72
CA MET A 1 14.79 -13.98 34.51
C MET A 1 15.61 -13.09 33.57
N GLU A 2 16.94 -13.05 33.76
CA GLU A 2 17.91 -12.27 32.95
C GLU A 2 18.00 -12.68 31.47
N GLU A 3 17.85 -13.97 31.17
CA GLU A 3 17.84 -14.52 29.81
C GLU A 3 16.60 -14.08 29.01
N PHE A 4 15.44 -14.03 29.66
CA PHE A 4 14.20 -13.52 29.06
C PHE A 4 14.26 -12.02 28.76
N THR A 5 14.94 -11.23 29.60
CA THR A 5 15.20 -9.82 29.33
C THR A 5 16.17 -9.62 28.16
N ASN A 6 17.22 -10.44 28.05
CA ASN A 6 18.13 -10.41 26.91
C ASN A 6 17.45 -10.75 25.58
N LEU A 7 16.59 -11.79 25.56
CA LEU A 7 15.84 -12.17 24.37
C LEU A 7 14.92 -11.01 23.89
N ARG A 8 14.25 -10.34 24.82
CA ARG A 8 13.41 -9.17 24.50
C ARG A 8 14.23 -7.96 24.01
N LEU A 9 15.42 -7.73 24.54
CA LEU A 9 16.30 -6.65 24.10
C LEU A 9 16.84 -6.92 22.68
N VAL A 10 17.32 -8.13 22.42
CA VAL A 10 17.75 -8.55 21.06
C VAL A 10 16.60 -8.39 20.07
N GLN A 11 15.39 -8.83 20.43
CA GLN A 11 14.23 -8.70 19.55
C GLN A 11 13.85 -7.24 19.27
N ARG A 12 13.97 -6.34 20.25
CA ARG A 12 13.79 -4.89 20.03
C ARG A 12 14.85 -4.29 19.11
N HIS A 13 16.12 -4.70 19.27
CA HIS A 13 17.20 -4.25 18.40
C HIS A 13 16.99 -4.72 16.96
N LEU A 14 16.58 -5.97 16.74
CA LEU A 14 16.26 -6.49 15.40
C LEU A 14 15.05 -5.78 14.76
N LEU A 15 14.02 -5.46 15.54
CA LEU A 15 12.86 -4.73 15.02
C LEU A 15 13.22 -3.30 14.63
N SER A 16 14.01 -2.61 15.47
CA SER A 16 14.45 -1.24 15.18
C SER A 16 15.38 -1.17 13.96
N SER A 17 16.29 -2.12 13.78
CA SER A 17 17.15 -2.18 12.59
C SER A 17 16.34 -2.43 11.31
N LEU A 18 15.34 -3.31 11.36
CA LEU A 18 14.44 -3.55 10.23
C LEU A 18 13.65 -2.29 9.84
N ILE A 19 13.11 -1.56 10.82
CA ILE A 19 12.39 -0.30 10.56
C ILE A 19 13.30 0.72 9.88
N LEU A 20 14.56 0.83 10.32
CA LEU A 20 15.53 1.73 9.70
C LEU A 20 15.83 1.32 8.26
N LEU A 21 16.02 0.03 7.99
CA LEU A 21 16.24 -0.48 6.64
C LEU A 21 15.02 -0.20 5.73
N LEU A 22 13.81 -0.47 6.21
CA LEU A 22 12.59 -0.19 5.47
C LEU A 22 12.43 1.30 5.17
N ARG A 23 12.74 2.17 6.14
CA ARG A 23 12.71 3.63 5.94
C ARG A 23 13.75 4.06 4.91
N HIS A 24 14.94 3.48 4.96
CA HIS A 24 15.99 3.76 3.98
C HIS A 24 15.54 3.41 2.56
N VAL A 25 15.07 2.18 2.35
CA VAL A 25 14.66 1.68 1.04
C VAL A 25 13.40 2.37 0.51
N LEU A 26 12.38 2.56 1.35
CA LEU A 26 11.06 3.03 0.90
C LEU A 26 10.88 4.54 0.94
N ARG A 27 11.74 5.29 1.65
CA ARG A 27 11.57 6.74 1.83
C ARG A 27 12.83 7.55 1.57
N GLU A 28 13.94 7.25 2.24
CA GLU A 28 15.14 8.10 2.20
C GLU A 28 15.89 7.96 0.87
N ASN A 29 15.97 6.75 0.34
CA ASN A 29 16.70 6.40 -0.88
C ASN A 29 15.79 5.71 -1.92
N ALA A 30 14.50 6.02 -1.90
CA ALA A 30 13.46 5.33 -2.68
C ALA A 30 13.67 5.33 -4.19
N PHE A 31 14.39 6.32 -4.72
CA PHE A 31 14.64 6.44 -6.16
C PHE A 31 15.85 5.63 -6.66
N SER A 32 16.59 4.99 -5.75
CA SER A 32 17.71 4.10 -6.08
C SER A 32 17.30 2.63 -6.19
N TYR A 33 16.00 2.34 -6.04
CA TYR A 33 15.44 0.99 -6.10
C TYR A 33 14.32 0.95 -7.13
N ASP A 34 14.31 -0.10 -7.95
CA ASP A 34 13.17 -0.46 -8.78
C ASP A 34 12.23 -1.44 -8.07
N LYS A 35 11.12 -1.79 -8.72
CA LYS A 35 10.12 -2.73 -8.18
C LYS A 35 10.46 -4.19 -8.51
N GLY A 36 11.49 -4.42 -9.31
CA GLY A 36 12.02 -5.73 -9.70
C GLY A 36 10.94 -6.68 -10.18
N VAL A 37 10.98 -7.89 -9.62
CA VAL A 37 10.05 -8.99 -9.89
C VAL A 37 8.58 -8.57 -9.75
N LEU A 38 8.25 -7.61 -8.88
CA LEU A 38 6.87 -7.12 -8.76
C LEU A 38 6.40 -6.41 -10.04
N ALA A 39 7.27 -5.67 -10.73
CA ALA A 39 6.92 -5.04 -12.00
C ALA A 39 6.67 -6.10 -13.09
N GLU A 40 7.54 -7.10 -13.18
CA GLU A 40 7.42 -8.21 -14.14
C GLU A 40 6.13 -9.01 -13.95
N ILE A 41 5.73 -9.26 -12.70
CA ILE A 41 4.48 -9.97 -12.38
C ILE A 41 3.25 -9.16 -12.80
N LEU A 42 3.30 -7.83 -12.67
CA LEU A 42 2.13 -6.97 -12.86
C LEU A 42 1.97 -6.44 -14.30
N GLU A 43 3.05 -6.37 -15.07
CA GLU A 43 3.04 -5.84 -16.44
C GLU A 43 2.06 -6.56 -17.37
N PRO A 44 1.89 -7.90 -17.35
CA PRO A 44 0.93 -8.58 -18.23
C PRO A 44 -0.54 -8.16 -18.02
N VAL A 45 -0.91 -7.78 -16.78
CA VAL A 45 -2.30 -7.41 -16.43
C VAL A 45 -2.51 -5.90 -16.47
N MET A 46 -1.51 -5.11 -16.08
CA MET A 46 -1.63 -3.65 -15.90
C MET A 46 -0.91 -2.83 -16.98
N GLY A 47 -0.22 -3.48 -17.91
CA GLY A 47 0.73 -2.83 -18.82
C GLY A 47 1.75 -2.00 -18.04
N LYS A 48 2.20 -0.88 -18.60
CA LYS A 48 3.06 0.07 -17.89
C LYS A 48 2.31 1.00 -16.93
N GLY A 49 1.21 0.60 -16.27
CA GLY A 49 0.26 1.46 -15.52
C GLY A 49 0.86 2.48 -14.52
N LEU A 50 0.53 2.37 -13.23
CA LEU A 50 1.20 3.15 -12.16
C LEU A 50 2.14 2.26 -11.34
N ILE A 51 1.79 0.98 -11.15
CA ILE A 51 2.57 0.10 -10.29
C ILE A 51 3.80 -0.43 -11.04
N PRO A 52 3.72 -1.09 -12.19
CA PRO A 52 4.91 -1.64 -12.87
C PRO A 52 5.72 -0.62 -13.68
N ALA A 53 5.31 0.66 -13.72
CA ALA A 53 5.99 1.69 -14.50
C ALA A 53 7.40 2.01 -14.00
N ASP A 54 8.32 2.32 -14.93
CA ASP A 54 9.63 2.90 -14.62
C ASP A 54 9.49 4.28 -13.94
N LEU A 55 10.58 4.75 -13.34
CA LEU A 55 10.56 5.93 -12.49
C LEU A 55 10.05 7.19 -13.20
N ASP A 56 10.46 7.43 -14.44
CA ASP A 56 10.12 8.65 -15.16
C ASP A 56 8.66 8.62 -15.64
N THR A 57 8.23 7.47 -16.15
CA THR A 57 6.82 7.22 -16.50
C THR A 57 5.92 7.35 -15.26
N TRP A 58 6.32 6.77 -14.13
CA TRP A 58 5.58 6.83 -12.87
C TRP A 58 5.49 8.26 -12.33
N LYS A 59 6.59 9.02 -12.30
CA LYS A 59 6.62 10.39 -11.78
C LYS A 59 5.61 11.29 -12.50
N LEU A 60 5.59 11.23 -13.84
CA LEU A 60 4.67 12.03 -14.65
C LEU A 60 3.21 11.66 -14.38
N ARG A 61 2.88 10.36 -14.44
CA ARG A 61 1.50 9.87 -14.26
C ARG A 61 1.00 10.06 -12.84
N ARG A 62 1.86 9.82 -11.84
CA ARG A 62 1.53 10.04 -10.43
C ARG A 62 1.15 11.49 -10.20
N ARG A 63 1.90 12.45 -10.74
CA ARG A 63 1.57 13.87 -10.64
C ARG A 63 0.21 14.18 -11.28
N ALA A 64 -0.09 13.62 -12.45
CA ALA A 64 -1.37 13.82 -13.12
C ALA A 64 -2.57 13.21 -12.35
N ILE A 65 -2.38 12.05 -11.72
CA ILE A 65 -3.47 11.30 -11.05
C ILE A 65 -3.71 11.76 -9.61
N THR A 66 -2.67 12.21 -8.89
CA THR A 66 -2.79 12.59 -7.47
C THR A 66 -3.94 13.57 -7.17
N PRO A 67 -4.19 14.62 -7.96
CA PRO A 67 -5.28 15.58 -7.71
C PRO A 67 -6.69 14.97 -7.75
N ALA A 68 -6.87 13.82 -8.41
CA ALA A 68 -8.17 13.13 -8.42
C ALA A 68 -8.57 12.61 -7.03
N PHE A 69 -7.62 12.44 -6.12
CA PHE A 69 -7.85 11.94 -4.75
C PHE A 69 -7.84 13.08 -3.71
N HIS A 70 -8.45 14.22 -4.04
CA HIS A 70 -8.63 15.33 -3.10
C HIS A 70 -9.72 15.02 -2.05
N ALA A 71 -9.73 15.77 -0.94
CA ALA A 71 -10.60 15.49 0.21
C ALA A 71 -12.09 15.37 -0.14
N LEU A 72 -12.64 16.30 -0.93
CA LEU A 72 -14.06 16.27 -1.32
C LEU A 72 -14.43 15.02 -2.14
N TYR A 73 -13.55 14.57 -3.03
CA TYR A 73 -13.75 13.31 -3.74
C TYR A 73 -13.76 12.11 -2.78
N LEU A 74 -12.84 12.06 -1.82
CA LEU A 74 -12.78 11.00 -0.84
C LEU A 74 -14.02 10.98 0.06
N GLU A 75 -14.51 12.14 0.49
CA GLU A 75 -15.77 12.26 1.24
C GLU A 75 -16.98 11.77 0.43
N ALA A 76 -17.02 12.05 -0.87
CA ALA A 76 -18.05 11.51 -1.75
C ALA A 76 -17.95 9.98 -1.89
N MET A 77 -16.73 9.44 -1.97
CA MET A 77 -16.50 7.99 -2.05
C MET A 77 -16.95 7.24 -0.79
N VAL A 78 -16.85 7.84 0.40
CA VAL A 78 -17.38 7.23 1.64
C VAL A 78 -18.86 6.89 1.51
N LYS A 79 -19.66 7.77 0.89
CA LYS A 79 -21.09 7.52 0.65
C LYS A 79 -21.30 6.33 -0.31
N VAL A 80 -20.47 6.25 -1.36
CA VAL A 80 -20.50 5.12 -2.31
C VAL A 80 -20.15 3.81 -1.61
N PHE A 81 -19.10 3.80 -0.77
CA PHE A 81 -18.71 2.63 -0.01
C PHE A 81 -19.80 2.17 0.97
N SER A 82 -20.47 3.11 1.67
CA SER A 82 -21.60 2.79 2.54
C SER A 82 -22.74 2.14 1.76
N ASN A 83 -23.17 2.75 0.65
CA ASN A 83 -24.24 2.21 -0.18
C ASN A 83 -23.94 0.79 -0.70
N CYS A 84 -22.71 0.54 -1.15
CA CYS A 84 -22.29 -0.79 -1.60
C CYS A 84 -22.31 -1.80 -0.43
N SER A 85 -21.88 -1.38 0.76
CA SER A 85 -21.87 -2.22 1.95
C SER A 85 -23.28 -2.58 2.41
N GLU A 86 -24.21 -1.62 2.43
CA GLU A 86 -25.62 -1.83 2.74
C GLU A 86 -26.29 -2.82 1.77
N LYS A 87 -26.03 -2.67 0.47
CA LYS A 87 -26.50 -3.64 -0.55
C LYS A 87 -25.97 -5.04 -0.29
N MET A 88 -24.70 -5.18 0.08
CA MET A 88 -24.11 -6.47 0.43
C MET A 88 -24.81 -7.08 1.67
N ILE A 89 -25.02 -6.29 2.72
CA ILE A 89 -25.70 -6.74 3.95
C ILE A 89 -27.13 -7.21 3.64
N LEU A 90 -27.88 -6.45 2.84
CA LEU A 90 -29.23 -6.85 2.42
C LEU A 90 -29.22 -8.19 1.68
N LYS A 91 -28.28 -8.36 0.73
CA LYS A 91 -28.14 -9.62 -0.01
C LYS A 91 -27.79 -10.80 0.90
N LEU A 92 -26.95 -10.59 1.92
CA LEU A 92 -26.61 -11.63 2.90
C LEU A 92 -27.79 -11.97 3.81
N LYS A 93 -28.57 -10.97 4.25
CA LYS A 93 -29.79 -11.20 5.04
C LYS A 93 -30.85 -11.97 4.26
N LEU A 94 -31.04 -11.64 2.98
CA LEU A 94 -31.99 -12.32 2.09
C LEU A 94 -31.57 -13.75 1.72
N LYS A 95 -30.28 -14.09 1.82
CA LYS A 95 -29.77 -15.47 1.60
C LYS A 95 -29.83 -16.36 2.84
N ASN A 96 -29.98 -15.77 4.02
CA ASN A 96 -30.04 -16.47 5.31
C ASN A 96 -31.49 -16.64 5.81
N LEU A 97 -32.46 -16.36 4.94
CA LEU A 97 -33.88 -16.72 5.04
C LEU A 97 -34.19 -17.72 3.93
#